data_AF-E3NFU6-F1
#
_entry.id   AF-E3NFU6-F1
#
_cell.length_a   1.000
_cell.length_b   1.000
_cell.length_c   1.000
_cell.angle_alpha   90.00
_cell.angle_beta   90.00
_cell.angle_gamma   90.00
#
_symmetry.space_group_name_H-M   'P 1'
#
loop_
_entity.id
_entity.type
_entity.pdbx_description
1 polymer ?
#
loop_
_entity_poly.entity_id
_entity_poly.type
_entity_poly.pdbx_seq_one_letter_code
_entity_poly.pdbx_strand_id
1 'polypeptide(L)'
;MDSETNRNWEAEWKVIKQELEVGEQVEDAHYILLMMRVTRQDAEWERRGRRKEELDRQLIEARRELAATERNMQEMNMKKTTDGMQRELRNKRALQREIRKINNELEEIYSSWEIMRP
;
A
#
# COMPACT_ATOMS: atom_id res chain seq x y z
N MET A 1 -4.59 6.46 6.70
CA MET A 1 -5.82 7.09 6.18
C MET A 1 -6.07 8.32 7.02
N ASP A 2 -6.06 9.50 6.42
CA ASP A 2 -6.39 10.73 7.15
C ASP A 2 -7.87 10.69 7.53
N SER A 3 -8.12 10.73 8.84
CA SER A 3 -9.45 10.61 9.44
C SER A 3 -10.42 11.73 9.01
N GLU A 4 -9.89 12.85 8.50
CA GLU A 4 -10.66 13.98 8.01
C GLU A 4 -11.40 13.68 6.71
N THR A 5 -10.78 12.96 5.76
CA THR A 5 -11.41 12.69 4.46
C THR A 5 -12.57 11.68 4.59
N ASN A 6 -12.48 10.75 5.55
CA ASN A 6 -13.58 9.82 5.85
C ASN A 6 -14.73 10.50 6.58
N ARG A 7 -14.45 11.45 7.49
CA ARG A 7 -15.48 12.20 8.23
C ARG A 7 -16.29 13.13 7.35
N ASN A 8 -15.65 13.81 6.40
CA ASN A 8 -16.38 14.65 5.44
C ASN A 8 -17.34 13.81 4.60
N TRP A 9 -16.94 12.59 4.20
CA TRP A 9 -17.81 11.75 3.40
C TRP A 9 -19.02 11.21 4.18
N GLU A 10 -18.83 10.80 5.44
CA GLU A 10 -19.95 10.37 6.30
C GLU A 10 -20.94 11.51 6.60
N ALA A 11 -20.44 12.75 6.69
CA ALA A 11 -21.28 13.93 6.87
C ALA A 11 -22.08 14.25 5.61
N GLU A 12 -21.44 14.30 4.44
CA GLU A 12 -22.11 14.50 3.15
C GLU A 12 -23.10 13.35 2.84
N TRP A 13 -22.76 12.11 3.21
CA TRP A 13 -23.65 10.93 3.15
C TRP A 13 -24.90 11.08 4.02
N LYS A 14 -24.74 11.61 5.23
CA LYS A 14 -25.85 11.81 6.17
C LYS A 14 -26.84 12.85 5.63
N VAL A 15 -26.34 13.90 4.99
CA VAL A 15 -27.16 14.95 4.37
C VAL A 15 -27.97 14.39 3.21
N ILE A 16 -27.33 13.68 2.27
CA ILE A 16 -28.02 13.09 1.10
C ILE A 16 -29.09 12.07 1.54
N LYS A 17 -28.79 11.23 2.53
CA LYS A 17 -29.76 10.27 3.08
C LYS A 17 -30.97 10.96 3.73
N GLN A 18 -30.74 12.08 4.40
CA GLN A 18 -31.78 12.83 5.09
C GLN A 18 -32.66 13.61 4.11
N GLU A 19 -32.12 14.09 2.99
CA GLU A 19 -32.89 14.71 1.90
C GLU A 19 -33.73 13.68 1.11
N LEU A 20 -33.21 12.45 0.96
CA LEU A 20 -33.88 11.29 0.37
C LEU A 20 -35.13 10.82 1.13
N GLU A 21 -35.13 10.92 2.46
CA GLU A 21 -36.26 10.51 3.30
C GLU A 21 -37.44 11.51 3.25
N VAL A 22 -37.24 12.70 2.65
CA VAL A 22 -38.18 13.84 2.69
C VAL A 22 -38.89 14.11 1.34
N GLY A 23 -38.47 13.52 0.21
CA GLY A 23 -39.03 13.86 -1.11
C GLY A 23 -39.03 12.77 -2.19
N GLU A 24 -40.02 12.85 -3.07
CA GLU A 24 -40.51 11.92 -4.11
C GLU A 24 -39.52 11.55 -5.27
N GLN A 25 -38.20 11.75 -5.13
CA GLN A 25 -37.18 11.49 -6.17
C GLN A 25 -36.19 10.38 -5.76
N VAL A 26 -36.73 9.26 -5.31
CA VAL A 26 -35.94 8.14 -4.74
C VAL A 26 -35.03 7.47 -5.78
N GLU A 27 -35.42 7.42 -7.06
CA GLU A 27 -34.63 6.76 -8.12
C GLU A 27 -33.35 7.54 -8.49
N ASP A 28 -33.46 8.86 -8.68
CA ASP A 28 -32.31 9.71 -9.04
C ASP A 28 -31.28 9.76 -7.92
N ALA A 29 -31.74 9.85 -6.68
CA ALA A 29 -30.85 9.86 -5.54
C ALA A 29 -30.30 8.45 -5.20
N HIS A 30 -31.02 7.36 -5.50
CA HIS A 30 -30.44 6.00 -5.48
C HIS A 30 -29.32 5.84 -6.52
N TYR A 31 -29.50 6.39 -7.71
CA TYR A 31 -28.47 6.40 -8.76
C TYR A 31 -27.24 7.21 -8.34
N ILE A 32 -27.43 8.41 -7.76
CA ILE A 32 -26.33 9.21 -7.21
C ILE A 32 -25.58 8.43 -6.12
N LEU A 33 -26.28 7.74 -5.21
CA LEU A 33 -25.66 6.93 -4.17
C LEU A 33 -24.82 5.77 -4.72
N LEU A 34 -25.30 5.08 -5.76
CA LEU A 34 -24.53 4.04 -6.45
C LEU A 34 -23.29 4.62 -7.12
N MET A 35 -23.43 5.75 -7.82
CA MET A 35 -22.30 6.43 -8.48
C MET A 35 -21.25 6.91 -7.49
N MET A 36 -21.65 7.47 -6.35
CA MET A 36 -20.73 7.89 -5.29
C MET A 36 -19.98 6.70 -4.65
N ARG A 37 -20.66 5.55 -4.51
CA ARG A 37 -20.02 4.33 -3.99
C ARG A 37 -19.00 3.77 -4.98
N VAL A 38 -19.34 3.71 -6.27
CA VAL A 38 -18.44 3.25 -7.33
C VAL A 38 -17.22 4.17 -7.46
N THR A 39 -17.43 5.49 -7.53
CA THR A 39 -16.31 6.47 -7.63
C THR A 39 -15.39 6.44 -6.41
N ARG A 40 -15.94 6.23 -5.20
CA ARG A 40 -15.11 6.01 -4.00
C ARG A 40 -14.27 4.75 -4.14
N GLN A 41 -14.87 3.66 -4.59
CA GLN A 41 -14.18 2.38 -4.76
C GLN A 41 -13.05 2.54 -5.80
N ASP A 42 -13.31 3.19 -6.93
CA ASP A 42 -12.31 3.49 -7.97
C ASP A 42 -11.16 4.36 -7.45
N ALA A 43 -11.47 5.40 -6.67
CA ALA A 43 -10.45 6.25 -6.06
C ALA A 43 -9.60 5.51 -5.01
N GLU A 44 -10.18 4.52 -4.31
CA GLU A 44 -9.43 3.62 -3.42
C GLU A 44 -8.56 2.64 -4.22
N TRP A 45 -9.08 2.10 -5.34
CA TRP A 45 -8.32 1.24 -6.26
C TRP A 45 -7.11 1.95 -6.85
N GLU A 46 -7.26 3.17 -7.35
CA GLU A 46 -6.15 3.95 -7.86
C GLU A 46 -5.08 4.22 -6.80
N ARG A 47 -5.50 4.59 -5.58
CA ARG A 47 -4.56 4.83 -4.47
C ARG A 47 -3.79 3.56 -4.12
N ARG A 48 -4.46 2.41 -4.09
CA ARG A 48 -3.81 1.10 -3.86
C ARG A 48 -2.90 0.71 -5.02
N GLY A 49 -3.30 0.95 -6.27
CA GLY A 49 -2.48 0.73 -7.46
C GLY A 49 -1.17 1.53 -7.39
N ARG A 50 -1.26 2.84 -7.12
CA ARG A 50 -0.07 3.69 -6.92
C ARG A 50 0.81 3.21 -5.76
N ARG A 51 0.21 2.78 -4.64
CA ARG A 51 0.98 2.24 -3.50
C ARG A 51 1.69 0.94 -3.86
N LYS A 52 1.05 0.07 -4.62
CA LYS A 52 1.65 -1.18 -5.12
C LYS A 52 2.87 -0.91 -6.01
N GLU A 53 2.73 0.00 -6.97
CA GLU A 53 3.85 0.39 -7.86
C GLU A 53 5.02 0.99 -7.07
N GLU A 54 4.74 1.75 -6.02
CA GLU A 54 5.75 2.26 -5.11
C GLU A 54 6.46 1.15 -4.33
N LEU A 55 5.70 0.21 -3.76
CA LEU A 55 6.26 -0.94 -3.04
C LEU A 55 7.09 -1.85 -3.97
N ASP A 56 6.65 -2.07 -5.20
CA ASP A 56 7.40 -2.82 -6.20
C ASP A 56 8.75 -2.15 -6.50
N ARG A 57 8.79 -0.81 -6.60
CA ARG A 57 10.04 -0.05 -6.76
C ARG A 57 10.96 -0.19 -5.55
N GLN A 58 10.43 -0.01 -4.34
CA GLN A 58 11.19 -0.17 -3.08
C GLN A 58 11.74 -1.59 -2.94
N LEU A 59 10.98 -2.60 -3.36
CA LEU A 59 11.41 -4.00 -3.34
C LEU A 59 12.59 -4.25 -4.28
N ILE A 60 12.55 -3.68 -5.49
CA ILE A 60 13.65 -3.80 -6.46
C ILE A 60 14.92 -3.15 -5.91
N GLU A 61 14.79 -1.97 -5.32
CA GLU A 61 15.91 -1.23 -4.74
C GLU A 61 16.53 -1.98 -3.55
N ALA A 62 15.72 -2.40 -2.58
CA ALA A 62 16.18 -3.17 -1.42
C ALA A 62 16.86 -4.49 -1.82
N ARG A 63 16.38 -5.16 -2.89
CA ARG A 63 17.04 -6.36 -3.43
C ARG A 63 18.38 -6.06 -4.10
N ARG A 64 18.50 -4.92 -4.80
CA ARG A 64 19.78 -4.48 -5.39
C ARG A 64 20.80 -4.16 -4.31
N GLU A 65 20.39 -3.44 -3.27
CA GLU A 65 21.25 -3.14 -2.12
C GLU A 65 21.67 -4.40 -1.37
N LEU A 66 20.76 -5.38 -1.23
CA LEU A 66 21.06 -6.66 -0.62
C LEU A 66 22.13 -7.41 -1.44
N ALA A 67 21.98 -7.47 -2.76
CA ALA A 67 22.95 -8.11 -3.65
C ALA A 67 24.32 -7.40 -3.60
N ALA A 68 24.35 -6.07 -3.50
CA ALA A 68 25.58 -5.31 -3.33
C ALA A 68 26.27 -5.61 -1.98
N THR A 69 25.48 -5.63 -0.89
CA THR A 69 25.94 -6.01 0.45
C THR A 69 26.54 -7.42 0.47
N GLU A 70 25.90 -8.37 -0.23
CA GLU A 70 26.40 -9.74 -0.33
C GLU A 70 27.73 -9.84 -1.10
N ARG A 71 27.88 -9.09 -2.19
CA ARG A 71 29.15 -8.99 -2.92
C ARG A 71 30.25 -8.37 -2.06
N ASN A 72 29.95 -7.28 -1.36
CA ASN A 72 30.88 -6.62 -0.44
C ASN A 72 31.35 -7.58 0.65
N MET A 73 30.43 -8.36 1.23
CA MET A 73 30.78 -9.40 2.20
C MET A 73 31.69 -10.49 1.61
N GLN A 74 31.42 -10.93 0.37
CA GLN A 74 32.28 -11.91 -0.31
C GLN A 74 33.69 -11.36 -0.53
N GLU A 75 33.82 -10.11 -0.98
CA GLU A 75 35.12 -9.45 -1.14
C GLU A 75 35.89 -9.30 0.17
N MET A 76 35.21 -8.88 1.24
CA MET A 76 35.83 -8.77 2.57
C MET A 76 36.26 -10.14 3.11
N ASN A 77 35.49 -11.19 2.84
CA ASN A 77 35.85 -12.57 3.19
C ASN A 77 37.14 -13.00 2.46
N MET A 78 37.26 -12.70 1.16
CA MET A 78 38.47 -12.99 0.40
C MET A 78 39.68 -12.22 0.94
N LYS A 79 39.47 -10.97 1.39
CA LYS A 79 40.50 -10.11 1.99
C LYS A 79 40.79 -10.41 3.47
N LYS A 80 40.08 -11.36 4.10
CA LYS A 80 40.16 -11.72 5.53
C LYS A 80 39.98 -10.52 6.49
N THR A 81 39.22 -9.51 6.08
CA THR A 81 38.93 -8.31 6.89
C THR A 81 37.67 -8.50 7.73
N THR A 82 37.81 -8.50 9.06
CA THR A 82 36.72 -8.82 10.00
C THR A 82 35.86 -7.64 10.41
N ASP A 83 36.43 -6.43 10.49
CA ASP A 83 35.74 -5.26 11.06
C ASP A 83 34.63 -4.74 10.14
N GLY A 84 34.83 -4.77 8.82
CA GLY A 84 33.80 -4.44 7.83
C GLY A 84 32.70 -5.50 7.76
N MET A 85 33.01 -6.75 8.08
CA MET A 85 32.10 -7.88 7.89
C MET A 85 30.91 -7.85 8.86
N GLN A 86 31.13 -7.44 10.11
CA GLN A 86 30.04 -7.30 11.08
C GLN A 86 29.06 -6.19 10.68
N ARG A 87 29.57 -5.09 10.09
CA ARG A 87 28.74 -3.99 9.60
C ARG A 87 27.87 -4.43 8.42
N GLU A 88 28.47 -5.08 7.42
CA GLU A 88 27.73 -5.60 6.28
C GLU A 88 26.70 -6.67 6.68
N LEU A 89 27.01 -7.51 7.67
CA LEU A 89 26.05 -8.49 8.19
C LEU A 89 24.83 -7.82 8.84
N ARG A 90 25.04 -6.70 9.55
CA ARG A 90 23.93 -5.90 10.11
C ARG A 90 23.09 -5.26 9.01
N ASN A 91 23.73 -4.70 7.98
CA ASN A 91 23.06 -4.12 6.81
C ASN A 91 22.24 -5.19 6.08
N LYS A 92 22.81 -6.37 5.82
CA LYS A 92 22.12 -7.52 5.21
C LYS A 92 20.85 -7.90 5.99
N ARG A 93 20.94 -7.99 7.31
CA ARG A 93 19.79 -8.31 8.18
C ARG A 93 18.74 -7.19 8.22
N ALA A 94 19.14 -5.93 8.05
CA ALA A 94 18.19 -4.82 7.96
C ALA A 94 17.42 -4.90 6.64
N LEU A 95 18.12 -5.03 5.51
CA LEU A 95 17.53 -5.17 4.18
C LEU A 95 16.60 -6.39 4.06
N GLN A 96 16.97 -7.53 4.65
CA GLN A 96 16.10 -8.71 4.70
C GLN A 96 14.79 -8.46 5.47
N ARG A 97 14.83 -7.67 6.55
CA ARG A 97 13.62 -7.30 7.31
C ARG A 97 12.75 -6.32 6.52
N GLU A 98 13.37 -5.38 5.83
CA GLU A 98 12.68 -4.42 4.98
C GLU A 98 11.98 -5.10 3.80
N ILE A 99 12.69 -5.99 3.07
CA ILE A 99 12.12 -6.81 1.99
C ILE A 99 10.92 -7.61 2.51
N ARG A 100 11.02 -8.21 3.70
CA ARG A 100 9.91 -8.96 4.30
C ARG A 100 8.71 -8.05 4.59
N LYS A 101 8.94 -6.84 5.11
CA LYS A 101 7.87 -5.88 5.38
C LYS A 101 7.17 -5.45 4.07
N ILE A 102 7.94 -5.16 3.02
CA ILE A 102 7.40 -4.79 1.71
C ILE A 102 6.58 -5.94 1.12
N ASN A 103 7.08 -7.17 1.18
CA ASN A 103 6.34 -8.35 0.70
C ASN A 103 5.02 -8.54 1.46
N ASN A 104 5.01 -8.41 2.79
CA ASN A 104 3.79 -8.51 3.57
C ASN A 104 2.77 -7.43 3.17
N GLU A 105 3.21 -6.18 2.96
CA GLU A 105 2.31 -5.11 2.53
C GLU A 105 1.77 -5.35 1.12
N LEU A 106 2.59 -5.89 0.21
CA LEU A 106 2.13 -6.32 -1.10
C LEU A 106 1.10 -7.45 -1.01
N GLU A 107 1.32 -8.46 -0.16
CA GLU A 107 0.36 -9.55 0.07
C GLU A 107 -0.96 -9.04 0.66
N GLU A 108 -0.94 -8.08 1.58
CA GLU A 108 -2.14 -7.42 2.10
C GLU A 108 -2.89 -6.67 1.00
N ILE A 109 -2.17 -5.99 0.11
CA ILE A 109 -2.77 -5.36 -1.06
C ILE A 109 -3.40 -6.43 -1.96
N TYR A 110 -2.67 -7.48 -2.37
CA TYR A 110 -3.21 -8.52 -3.27
C TYR A 110 -4.39 -9.30 -2.67
N SER A 111 -4.33 -9.68 -1.39
CA SER A 111 -5.44 -10.37 -0.72
C SER A 111 -6.69 -9.48 -0.61
N SER A 112 -6.51 -8.17 -0.39
CA SER A 112 -7.62 -7.22 -0.44
C SER A 112 -8.21 -7.07 -1.86
N TRP A 113 -7.40 -7.31 -2.90
CA TRP A 113 -7.85 -7.28 -4.30
C TRP A 113 -8.68 -8.51 -4.66
N GLU A 114 -8.39 -9.68 -4.09
CA GLU A 114 -9.16 -10.91 -4.31
C GLU A 114 -10.53 -10.88 -3.61
N ILE A 115 -10.61 -10.29 -2.42
CA ILE A 115 -11.86 -10.18 -1.63
C ILE A 115 -12.85 -9.17 -2.23
N MET A 116 -12.35 -8.16 -2.96
CA MET A 116 -13.17 -7.08 -3.55
C MET A 116 -13.45 -7.23 -5.05
N ARG A 117 -13.18 -8.41 -5.65
CA ARG A 117 -13.64 -8.70 -7.02
C ARG A 117 -15.18 -8.70 -7.07
N PRO A 118 -15.81 -7.99 -8.02
CA PRO A 118 -17.24 -8.07 -8.27
C PRO A 118 -17.69 -9.51 -8.57
#